data_AF-A0A915UTT7-F1
#
_entry.id   AF-A0A915UTT7-F1
#
_cell.length_a   1.000
_cell.length_b   1.000
_cell.length_c   1.000
_cell.angle_alpha   90.00
_cell.angle_beta   90.00
_cell.angle_gamma   90.00
#
_symmetry.space_group_name_H-M   'P 1'
#
loop_
_entity.id
_entity.type
_entity.pdbx_description
1 polymer ?
#
loop_
_entity_poly.entity_id
_entity_poly.type
_entity_poly.pdbx_seq_one_letter_code
_entity_poly.pdbx_strand_id
1 'polypeptide(L)'
;MFNFNTVYTGGTPVGPAPWATMTISDIVGGVQISLTNSPTNTAGQFIRELNLLFNTTPTGSDFTGDPYVQLISLGSYTDAGLGFNAQVRFKGSPPASRLLPGGTSTFQLFGVSTTDFAGLDNSAMVHIQGLPSGESGKIIAPEPGSLIAMGTGLISLLGLRRRKK
;
A
#
# COMPACT_ATOMS: atom_id res chain seq x y z
N MET A 1 -8.87 3.05 -3.51
CA MET A 1 -8.47 2.91 -2.10
C MET A 1 -8.35 1.43 -1.79
N PHE A 2 -7.17 0.99 -1.34
CA PHE A 2 -6.86 -0.38 -0.94
C PHE A 2 -7.28 -0.60 0.51
N ASN A 3 -7.92 -1.73 0.78
CA ASN A 3 -8.41 -2.09 2.10
C ASN A 3 -7.70 -3.37 2.57
N PHE A 4 -6.83 -3.26 3.58
CA PHE A 4 -6.13 -4.42 4.15
C PHE A 4 -7.06 -5.15 5.10
N ASN A 5 -7.74 -6.17 4.58
CA ASN A 5 -8.83 -6.88 5.27
C ASN A 5 -8.66 -8.42 5.30
N THR A 6 -7.60 -8.94 4.67
CA THR A 6 -7.38 -10.38 4.56
C THR A 6 -6.06 -10.74 5.21
N VAL A 7 -6.10 -11.55 6.26
CA VAL A 7 -4.90 -12.10 6.89
C VAL A 7 -4.29 -13.13 5.95
N TYR A 8 -3.03 -12.90 5.57
CA TYR A 8 -2.28 -13.81 4.72
C TYR A 8 -1.48 -14.82 5.55
N THR A 9 -0.80 -14.36 6.60
CA THR A 9 -0.09 -15.24 7.55
C THR A 9 0.07 -14.57 8.92
N GLY A 10 0.32 -15.35 9.96
CA GLY A 10 0.46 -14.89 11.34
C GLY A 10 -0.88 -14.64 12.04
N GLY A 11 -0.84 -13.78 13.05
CA GLY A 11 -2.01 -13.46 13.89
C GLY A 11 -2.99 -12.50 13.22
N THR A 12 -4.24 -12.54 13.65
CA THR A 12 -5.29 -11.61 13.21
C THR A 12 -5.25 -10.33 14.03
N PRO A 13 -5.20 -9.13 13.41
CA PRO A 13 -5.28 -7.88 14.14
C PRO A 13 -6.60 -7.73 14.90
N VAL A 14 -6.56 -7.00 16.02
CA VAL A 14 -7.72 -6.87 16.90
C VAL A 14 -8.42 -5.56 16.59
N GLY A 15 -9.65 -5.69 16.09
CA GLY A 15 -10.48 -4.61 15.61
C GLY A 15 -11.26 -5.05 14.37
N PRO A 16 -12.31 -4.32 13.98
CA PRO A 16 -13.00 -4.58 12.73
C PRO A 16 -12.08 -4.28 11.54
N ALA A 17 -12.10 -5.15 10.53
CA ALA A 17 -11.46 -4.87 9.24
C ALA A 17 -12.18 -3.72 8.49
N PRO A 18 -11.48 -2.95 7.62
CA PRO A 18 -10.07 -3.08 7.29
C PRO A 18 -9.14 -2.57 8.41
N TRP A 19 -8.02 -3.26 8.61
CA TRP A 19 -7.04 -2.91 9.66
C TRP A 19 -6.04 -1.85 9.20
N ALA A 20 -5.92 -1.62 7.90
CA ALA A 20 -5.23 -0.48 7.32
C ALA A 20 -5.90 -0.10 6.00
N THR A 21 -5.73 1.14 5.58
CA THR A 21 -6.17 1.62 4.27
C THR A 21 -5.02 2.32 3.57
N MET A 22 -4.98 2.20 2.24
CA MET A 22 -3.95 2.86 1.43
C MET A 22 -4.56 3.51 0.19
N THR A 23 -4.00 4.66 -0.18
CA THR A 23 -4.25 5.32 -1.47
C THR A 23 -2.94 5.46 -2.24
N ILE A 24 -3.02 5.29 -3.55
CA ILE A 24 -1.95 5.56 -4.49
C ILE A 24 -2.50 6.59 -5.46
N SER A 25 -1.76 7.66 -5.74
CA SER A 25 -2.17 8.73 -6.66
C SER A 25 -0.99 9.19 -7.47
N ASP A 26 -1.21 9.41 -8.76
CA ASP A 26 -0.15 9.89 -9.66
C ASP A 26 0.31 11.30 -9.26
N ILE A 27 1.62 11.49 -9.31
CA ILE A 27 2.29 12.78 -9.20
C ILE A 27 3.25 12.95 -10.38
N VAL A 28 3.87 14.12 -10.52
CA VAL A 28 4.88 14.33 -11.55
C VAL A 28 6.06 13.38 -11.33
N GLY A 29 6.26 12.44 -12.27
CA GLY A 29 7.40 11.52 -12.27
C GLY A 29 7.27 10.32 -11.31
N GLY A 30 6.11 10.09 -10.72
CA GLY A 30 5.94 9.04 -9.71
C GLY A 30 4.52 8.85 -9.22
N VAL A 31 4.40 8.17 -8.08
CA VAL A 31 3.18 8.06 -7.29
C VAL A 31 3.42 8.57 -5.87
N GLN A 32 2.39 9.20 -5.30
CA GLN A 32 2.27 9.43 -3.87
C GLN A 32 1.44 8.31 -3.25
N ILE A 33 1.92 7.77 -2.15
CA ILE A 33 1.27 6.70 -1.41
C ILE A 33 0.98 7.21 -0.01
N SER A 34 -0.27 7.06 0.43
CA SER A 34 -0.68 7.33 1.81
C SER A 34 -1.22 6.05 2.43
N LEU A 35 -0.66 5.64 3.56
CA LEU A 35 -1.06 4.47 4.34
C LEU A 35 -1.55 4.90 5.72
N THR A 36 -2.77 4.53 6.07
CA THR A 36 -3.38 4.79 7.37
C THR A 36 -3.55 3.48 8.14
N ASN A 37 -3.04 3.45 9.37
CA ASN A 37 -3.37 2.40 10.32
C ASN A 37 -4.77 2.66 10.87
N SER A 38 -5.67 1.68 10.79
CA SER A 38 -7.08 1.90 11.16
C SER A 38 -7.20 2.40 12.61
N PRO A 39 -7.96 3.48 12.88
CA PRO A 39 -8.18 3.98 14.24
C PRO A 39 -8.95 2.99 15.13
N THR A 40 -9.59 1.98 14.53
CA THR A 40 -10.33 0.93 15.25
C THR A 40 -9.44 -0.23 15.70
N ASN A 41 -8.16 -0.24 15.33
CA ASN A 41 -7.21 -1.22 15.83
C ASN A 41 -6.94 -0.99 17.32
N THR A 42 -6.66 -2.08 18.03
CA THR A 42 -6.36 -2.01 19.47
C THR A 42 -5.07 -1.22 19.73
N ALA A 43 -5.07 -0.42 20.81
CA ALA A 43 -3.92 0.36 21.22
C ALA A 43 -2.66 -0.51 21.35
N GLY A 44 -1.54 -0.01 20.81
CA GLY A 44 -0.27 -0.73 20.77
C GLY A 44 -0.04 -1.56 19.52
N GLN A 45 -1.07 -1.79 18.68
CA GLN A 45 -0.89 -2.39 17.34
C GLN A 45 -0.35 -1.35 16.36
N PHE A 46 0.76 -1.63 15.70
CA PHE A 46 1.40 -0.70 14.77
C PHE A 46 1.84 -1.38 13.49
N ILE A 47 1.86 -0.60 12.41
CA ILE A 47 2.38 -1.08 11.13
C ILE A 47 3.90 -0.95 11.16
N ARG A 48 4.62 -2.05 10.90
CA ARG A 48 6.09 -2.09 10.83
C ARG A 48 6.59 -2.07 9.40
N GLU A 49 5.80 -2.59 8.47
CA GLU A 49 6.22 -2.77 7.08
C GLU A 49 5.03 -2.64 6.13
N LEU A 50 5.29 -2.10 4.94
CA LEU A 50 4.41 -2.14 3.78
C LEU A 50 5.24 -2.63 2.58
N ASN A 51 4.77 -3.70 1.96
CA ASN A 51 5.35 -4.31 0.78
C ASN A 51 4.41 -4.10 -0.41
N LEU A 52 4.98 -3.68 -1.53
CA LEU A 52 4.26 -3.34 -2.74
C LEU A 52 4.89 -4.03 -3.96
N LEU A 53 4.02 -4.44 -4.89
CA LEU A 53 4.40 -5.00 -6.17
C LEU A 53 3.91 -4.09 -7.29
N PHE A 54 4.86 -3.59 -8.07
CA PHE A 54 4.65 -2.93 -9.34
C PHE A 54 5.14 -3.83 -10.48
N ASN A 55 4.50 -3.77 -11.65
CA ASN A 55 4.96 -4.43 -12.88
C ASN A 55 6.31 -3.86 -13.36
N THR A 56 6.57 -2.60 -13.02
CA THR A 56 7.85 -1.91 -13.24
C THR A 56 8.47 -1.58 -11.89
N THR A 57 9.76 -1.88 -11.69
CA THR A 57 10.42 -1.55 -10.41
C THR A 57 10.59 -0.04 -10.29
N PRO A 58 10.14 0.61 -9.19
CA PRO A 58 10.38 2.02 -8.97
C PRO A 58 11.87 2.35 -8.96
N THR A 59 12.23 3.53 -9.47
CA THR A 59 13.64 3.94 -9.66
C THR A 59 14.13 4.86 -8.54
N GLY A 60 13.22 5.37 -7.72
CA GLY A 60 13.55 6.25 -6.59
C GLY A 60 12.41 6.35 -5.60
N SER A 61 12.67 7.02 -4.48
CA SER A 61 11.69 7.25 -3.43
C SER A 61 11.99 8.53 -2.68
N ASP A 62 10.96 9.18 -2.14
CA ASP A 62 11.08 10.31 -1.22
C ASP A 62 10.07 10.14 -0.07
N PHE A 63 10.53 10.34 1.15
CA PHE A 63 9.70 10.33 2.36
C PHE A 63 10.02 11.53 3.25
N THR A 64 10.59 12.59 2.67
CA THR A 64 10.87 13.84 3.35
C THR A 64 9.59 14.40 3.98
N GLY A 65 9.64 14.66 5.28
CA GLY A 65 8.49 15.13 6.05
C GLY A 65 7.61 14.02 6.64
N ASP A 66 7.80 12.76 6.27
CA ASP A 66 7.09 11.65 6.91
C ASP A 66 7.73 11.29 8.27
N PRO A 67 6.98 11.31 9.38
CA PRO A 67 7.55 11.05 10.69
C PRO A 67 7.72 9.55 11.00
N TYR A 68 7.10 8.65 10.22
CA TYR A 68 7.00 7.21 10.49
C TYR A 68 7.97 6.38 9.65
N VAL A 69 8.26 6.76 8.40
CA VAL A 69 9.15 6.00 7.53
C VAL A 69 10.57 5.99 8.10
N GLN A 70 11.14 4.80 8.17
CA GLN A 70 12.54 4.57 8.53
C GLN A 70 13.40 4.41 7.27
N LEU A 71 12.91 3.63 6.30
CA LEU A 71 13.63 3.31 5.08
C LEU A 71 12.65 2.87 3.99
N ILE A 72 12.97 3.21 2.74
CA ILE A 72 12.35 2.61 1.56
C ILE A 72 13.44 1.86 0.80
N SER A 73 13.19 0.59 0.47
CA SER A 73 14.09 -0.27 -0.32
C SER A 73 13.40 -0.69 -1.60
N LEU A 74 14.11 -0.55 -2.73
CA LEU A 74 13.61 -0.84 -4.06
C LEU A 74 14.41 -1.97 -4.69
N GLY A 75 13.73 -2.84 -5.43
CA GLY A 75 14.32 -4.05 -6.01
C GLY A 75 13.53 -5.29 -5.62
N SER A 76 13.69 -6.36 -6.39
CA SER A 76 12.90 -7.59 -6.20
C SER A 76 13.29 -8.35 -4.94
N TYR A 77 12.29 -8.76 -4.16
CA TYR A 77 12.46 -9.64 -3.01
C TYR A 77 11.19 -10.49 -2.81
N THR A 78 11.29 -11.47 -1.92
CA THR A 78 10.17 -12.33 -1.54
C THR A 78 9.89 -12.16 -0.06
N ASP A 79 8.62 -12.04 0.29
CA ASP A 79 8.18 -12.07 1.68
C ASP A 79 6.92 -12.95 1.85
N ALA A 80 6.97 -13.87 2.81
CA ALA A 80 5.94 -14.89 3.06
C ALA A 80 5.57 -15.73 1.81
N GLY A 81 6.49 -15.85 0.84
CA GLY A 81 6.24 -16.56 -0.43
C GLY A 81 5.63 -15.69 -1.53
N LEU A 82 5.39 -14.40 -1.28
CA LEU A 82 4.90 -13.42 -2.25
C LEU A 82 6.06 -12.56 -2.77
N GLY A 83 6.04 -12.24 -4.07
CA GLY A 83 7.04 -11.37 -4.69
C GLY A 83 6.65 -9.89 -4.58
N PHE A 84 7.62 -9.04 -4.26
CA PHE A 84 7.46 -7.59 -4.16
C PHE A 84 8.69 -6.89 -4.76
N ASN A 85 8.57 -5.60 -5.06
CA ASN A 85 9.68 -4.79 -5.56
C ASN A 85 9.84 -3.41 -4.91
N ALA A 86 8.97 -3.07 -3.96
CA ALA A 86 9.16 -1.93 -3.07
C ALA A 86 8.82 -2.35 -1.63
N GLN A 87 9.71 -2.05 -0.69
CA GLN A 87 9.54 -2.25 0.74
C GLN A 87 9.61 -0.90 1.45
N VAL A 88 8.65 -0.63 2.32
CA VAL A 88 8.64 0.54 3.20
C VAL A 88 8.67 0.06 4.64
N ARG A 89 9.73 0.40 5.36
CA ARG A 89 9.89 0.05 6.78
C ARG A 89 9.54 1.27 7.62
N PHE A 90 8.60 1.12 8.55
CA PHE A 90 8.19 2.19 9.47
C PHE A 90 8.87 2.03 10.82
N LYS A 91 9.24 3.12 11.51
CA LYS A 91 9.94 3.12 12.80
C LYS A 91 9.20 2.25 13.83
N GLY A 92 9.92 1.30 14.41
CA GLY A 92 9.43 0.44 15.50
C GLY A 92 9.78 0.94 16.91
N SER A 93 10.62 1.97 17.02
CA SER A 93 11.09 2.55 18.29
C SER A 93 11.55 4.00 18.09
N PRO A 94 11.37 4.91 19.08
CA PRO A 94 10.59 4.71 20.30
C PRO A 94 9.08 4.55 20.00
N PRO A 95 8.25 4.12 20.96
CA PRO A 95 6.81 3.94 20.74
C PRO A 95 6.10 5.16 20.13
N ALA A 96 6.54 6.37 20.47
CA ALA A 96 6.00 7.62 19.94
C ALA A 96 6.24 7.84 18.43
N SER A 97 7.18 7.11 17.82
CA SER A 97 7.47 7.20 16.38
C SER A 97 6.82 6.09 15.56
N ARG A 98 6.06 5.19 16.20
CA ARG A 98 5.38 4.08 15.51
C ARG A 98 4.16 4.58 14.76
N LEU A 99 3.87 3.94 13.63
CA LEU A 99 2.61 4.15 12.90
C LEU A 99 1.46 3.42 13.63
N LEU A 100 1.00 4.04 14.73
CA LEU A 100 -0.05 3.58 15.64
C LEU A 100 -1.46 3.76 15.04
N PRO A 101 -2.53 3.20 15.65
CA PRO A 101 -3.89 3.32 15.15
C PRO A 101 -4.29 4.79 14.97
N GLY A 102 -4.86 5.13 13.80
CA GLY A 102 -5.22 6.49 13.40
C GLY A 102 -4.08 7.30 12.77
N GLY A 103 -2.84 6.81 12.84
CA GLY A 103 -1.69 7.44 12.18
C GLY A 103 -1.72 7.22 10.67
N THR A 104 -1.29 8.24 9.92
CA THR A 104 -1.15 8.20 8.46
C THR A 104 0.27 8.54 8.05
N SER A 105 0.91 7.63 7.32
CA SER A 105 2.19 7.86 6.66
C SER A 105 1.97 8.20 5.18
N THR A 106 2.73 9.14 4.64
CA THR A 106 2.69 9.57 3.25
C THR A 106 4.10 9.73 2.68
N PHE A 107 4.37 9.06 1.58
CA PHE A 107 5.66 9.06 0.90
C PHE A 107 5.46 8.90 -0.62
N GLN A 108 6.55 8.96 -1.38
CA GLN A 108 6.55 8.97 -2.84
C GLN A 108 7.48 7.89 -3.38
N LEU A 109 7.09 7.31 -4.51
CA LEU A 109 7.92 6.43 -5.33
C LEU A 109 8.01 7.01 -6.73
N PHE A 110 9.20 7.03 -7.32
CA PHE A 110 9.47 7.61 -8.64
C PHE A 110 9.69 6.55 -9.71
N GLY A 111 9.50 6.94 -10.97
CA GLY A 111 9.69 6.07 -12.13
C GLY A 111 8.58 5.05 -12.36
N VAL A 112 7.44 5.22 -11.68
CA VAL A 112 6.22 4.42 -11.81
C VAL A 112 4.99 5.32 -11.76
N SER A 113 3.86 4.83 -12.28
CA SER A 113 2.53 5.41 -12.11
C SER A 113 1.58 4.45 -11.41
N THR A 114 0.34 4.88 -11.15
CA THR A 114 -0.72 4.03 -10.63
C THR A 114 -1.02 2.83 -11.54
N THR A 115 -0.82 2.97 -12.85
CA THR A 115 -1.03 1.88 -13.82
C THR A 115 0.08 0.83 -13.80
N ASP A 116 1.24 1.17 -13.25
CA ASP A 116 2.32 0.21 -13.05
C ASP A 116 2.08 -0.69 -11.83
N PHE A 117 1.09 -0.40 -10.98
CA PHE A 117 0.76 -1.27 -9.86
C PHE A 117 0.26 -2.63 -10.37
N ALA A 118 0.78 -3.74 -9.85
CA ALA A 118 0.58 -5.07 -10.44
C ALA A 118 -0.87 -5.54 -10.43
N GLY A 119 -1.63 -5.05 -9.46
CA GLY A 119 -3.07 -5.18 -9.43
C GLY A 119 -3.65 -6.55 -9.07
N LEU A 120 -2.79 -7.46 -8.62
CA LEU A 120 -3.18 -8.75 -8.05
C LEU A 120 -3.64 -8.58 -6.60
N ASP A 121 -4.45 -9.52 -6.10
CA ASP A 121 -5.00 -9.50 -4.74
C ASP A 121 -3.95 -9.51 -3.61
N ASN A 122 -2.71 -9.83 -3.95
CA ASN A 122 -1.56 -9.93 -3.07
C ASN A 122 -0.45 -8.91 -3.41
N SER A 123 -0.75 -7.89 -4.23
CA SER A 123 0.23 -6.88 -4.67
C SER A 123 0.59 -5.87 -3.59
N ALA A 124 -0.19 -5.79 -2.52
CA ALA A 124 0.12 -4.98 -1.35
C ALA A 124 -0.04 -5.81 -0.08
N MET A 125 0.93 -5.68 0.83
CA MET A 125 0.93 -6.37 2.11
C MET A 125 1.43 -5.45 3.21
N VAL A 126 0.71 -5.35 4.33
CA VAL A 126 1.19 -4.69 5.55
C VAL A 126 1.59 -5.73 6.59
N HIS A 127 2.65 -5.46 7.34
CA HIS A 127 3.01 -6.21 8.54
C HIS A 127 2.59 -5.42 9.78
N ILE A 128 1.60 -5.93 10.50
CA ILE A 128 1.11 -5.36 11.76
C ILE A 128 1.74 -6.12 12.93
N GLN A 129 2.34 -5.39 13.86
CA GLN A 129 2.96 -5.91 15.08
C GLN A 129 2.22 -5.42 16.34
N GLY A 130 2.53 -6.03 17.47
CA GLY A 130 1.89 -5.71 18.75
C GLY A 130 0.51 -6.35 18.91
N LEU A 131 0.28 -7.48 18.24
CA LEU A 131 -0.93 -8.27 18.42
C LEU A 131 -0.92 -8.94 19.82
N PRO A 132 -2.08 -9.40 20.33
CA PRO A 132 -2.15 -10.15 21.58
C PRO A 132 -1.12 -11.30 21.61
N SER A 133 -0.64 -11.63 22.80
CA SER A 133 0.37 -12.68 23.00
C SER A 133 1.73 -12.41 22.32
N GLY A 134 1.99 -11.17 21.90
CA GLY A 134 3.26 -10.79 21.25
C GLY A 134 3.34 -11.20 19.78
N GLU A 135 2.21 -11.53 19.16
CA GLU A 135 2.16 -11.96 17.77
C GLU A 135 2.29 -10.79 16.78
N SER A 136 2.39 -11.16 15.50
CA SER A 136 2.32 -10.24 14.36
C SER A 136 1.60 -10.90 13.20
N GLY A 137 1.01 -10.08 12.31
CA GLY A 137 0.21 -10.55 11.20
C GLY A 137 0.55 -9.83 9.91
N LYS A 138 0.55 -10.56 8.80
CA LYS A 138 0.70 -10.00 7.46
C LYS A 138 -0.63 -9.97 6.76
N ILE A 139 -1.05 -8.78 6.35
CA ILE A 139 -2.40 -8.51 5.86
C ILE A 139 -2.27 -8.03 4.43
N ILE A 140 -3.00 -8.62 3.50
CA ILE A 140 -3.04 -8.21 2.10
C ILE A 140 -4.29 -7.39 1.80
N ALA A 141 -4.19 -6.56 0.77
CA ALA A 141 -5.31 -5.79 0.25
C ALA A 141 -5.62 -6.22 -1.19
N PRO A 142 -6.84 -6.70 -1.49
CA PRO A 142 -7.26 -6.90 -2.86
C PRO A 142 -7.34 -5.58 -3.63
N GLU A 143 -7.26 -5.66 -4.95
CA GLU A 143 -7.30 -4.46 -5.78
C GLU A 143 -8.60 -3.67 -5.57
N PRO A 144 -8.55 -2.33 -5.49
CA PRO A 144 -9.73 -1.52 -5.57
C PRO A 144 -10.30 -1.69 -6.97
N GLY A 145 -11.53 -2.19 -7.09
CA GLY A 145 -12.21 -2.36 -8.39
C GLY A 145 -12.35 -1.06 -9.22
N SER A 146 -11.95 0.09 -8.67
CA SER A 146 -11.90 1.41 -9.33
C SER A 146 -10.65 1.63 -10.19
N LEU A 147 -9.53 0.93 -9.98
CA LEU A 147 -8.31 1.17 -10.77
C LEU A 147 -8.45 0.75 -12.23
N ILE A 148 -9.25 -0.30 -12.50
CA ILE A 148 -9.58 -0.75 -13.86
C ILE A 148 -10.45 0.27 -14.61
N ALA A 149 -11.24 1.11 -13.91
CA ALA A 149 -12.15 2.07 -14.53
C ALA A 149 -11.44 3.32 -15.09
N MET A 150 -10.24 3.65 -14.63
CA MET A 150 -9.50 4.83 -15.12
C MET A 150 -8.75 4.57 -16.44
N GLY A 151 -8.51 3.31 -16.80
CA GLY A 151 -7.86 2.92 -18.06
C GLY A 151 -8.79 2.82 -19.28
N THR A 152 -10.11 2.77 -19.08
CA THR A 152 -11.08 2.50 -20.16
C THR A 152 -11.88 3.73 -20.63
N GLY A 153 -11.69 4.89 -19.98
CA GLY A 153 -12.54 6.07 -20.16
C GLY A 153 -12.30 6.94 -21.42
N LEU A 154 -11.25 6.72 -22.20
CA LEU A 154 -10.87 7.65 -23.29
C LEU A 154 -11.00 7.12 -24.73
N ILE A 155 -11.27 5.83 -24.94
CA ILE A 155 -11.35 5.26 -26.31
C ILE A 155 -12.75 5.44 -26.94
N SER A 156 -13.80 5.70 -26.15
CA SER A 156 -15.19 5.69 -26.65
C SER A 156 -15.64 6.96 -27.37
N LEU A 157 -14.91 8.08 -27.29
CA LEU A 157 -15.39 9.37 -27.83
C LEU A 157 -14.78 9.79 -29.18
N LEU A 158 -13.80 9.07 -29.70
CA LEU A 158 -13.22 9.35 -31.03
C LEU A 158 -13.84 8.48 -32.15
N GLY A 159 -14.68 7.49 -31.82
CA GLY A 159 -15.32 6.59 -32.77
C GLY A 159 -16.65 7.06 -33.38
N LEU A 160 -17.25 8.16 -32.88
CA LEU A 160 -18.55 8.64 -33.38
C LEU A 160 -18.46 9.54 -34.62
N ARG A 161 -17.28 9.69 -35.22
CA ARG A 161 -17.10 10.42 -36.48
C ARG A 161 -16.90 9.45 -37.65
N ARG A 162 -18.00 8.83 -38.10
CA ARG A 162 -18.34 8.51 -39.51
C ARG A 162 -19.27 7.31 -39.62
N ARG A 163 -20.55 7.58 -39.91
CA ARG A 163 -21.50 6.79 -40.72
C ARG A 163 -22.87 7.47 -40.56
N LYS A 164 -23.63 7.87 -41.57
CA LYS A 164 -23.69 7.59 -43.02
C LYS A 164 -24.44 8.73 -43.73
N LYS A 165 -24.15 8.84 -45.04
CA LYS A 165 -24.97 9.31 -46.18
C LYS A 165 -26.07 10.34 -45.93
#